data_AF-A0A522NWA0-F1
#
_entry.id   AF-A0A522NWA0-F1
#
_cell.length_a   1.000
_cell.length_b   1.000
_cell.length_c   1.000
_cell.angle_alpha   90.00
_cell.angle_beta   90.00
_cell.angle_gamma   90.00
#
_symmetry.space_group_name_H-M   'P 1'
#
loop_
_entity.id
_entity.type
_entity.pdbx_description
1 polymer ?
#
loop_
_entity_poly.entity_id
_entity_poly.type
_entity_poly.pdbx_seq_one_letter_code
_entity_poly.pdbx_strand_id
1 'polypeptide(L)'
;MTTDDSELLDRVDKLGQIAEGLTRCAGEFPQPLGSLVLLDALTHAQHSLAEVYAELAGWHETAAEGTHYQADSADFSGPERARTALTLAARQAEAAAETLQDARTANAATKWYDTVQQQTHSATRRNTASTSQVRGRLRAV
;
A
#
# COMPACT_ATOMS: atom_id res chain seq x y z
N MET A 1 -15.83 -10.20 31.71
CA MET A 1 -14.66 -10.15 30.83
C MET A 1 -13.81 -11.34 31.20
N THR A 2 -13.83 -12.37 30.36
CA THR A 2 -13.00 -13.57 30.57
C THR A 2 -11.57 -13.26 30.14
N THR A 3 -10.61 -14.08 30.55
CA THR A 3 -9.20 -13.93 30.13
C THR A 3 -9.06 -13.96 28.60
N ASP A 4 -9.90 -14.75 27.91
CA ASP A 4 -9.95 -14.84 26.45
C ASP A 4 -10.40 -13.54 25.78
N ASP A 5 -11.37 -12.82 26.36
CA ASP A 5 -11.82 -11.51 25.84
C ASP A 5 -10.67 -10.48 25.88
N SER A 6 -9.86 -10.53 26.93
CA SER A 6 -8.72 -9.61 27.10
C SER A 6 -7.60 -9.89 26.11
N GLU A 7 -7.35 -11.16 25.78
CA GLU A 7 -6.34 -11.54 24.79
C GLU A 7 -6.78 -11.15 23.37
N LEU A 8 -8.08 -11.28 23.07
CA LEU A 8 -8.63 -10.85 21.79
C LEU A 8 -8.50 -9.33 21.61
N LEU A 9 -8.82 -8.55 22.63
CA LEU A 9 -8.68 -7.09 22.60
C LEU A 9 -7.22 -6.65 22.40
N ASP A 10 -6.26 -7.30 23.07
CA ASP A 10 -4.82 -7.03 22.87
C ASP A 10 -4.38 -7.29 21.41
N ARG A 11 -4.87 -8.38 20.80
CA ARG A 11 -4.57 -8.69 19.39
C ARG A 11 -5.14 -7.65 18.43
N VAL A 12 -6.35 -7.16 18.69
CA VAL A 12 -6.98 -6.09 17.88
C VAL A 12 -6.20 -4.78 18.00
N ASP A 13 -5.84 -4.38 19.22
CA ASP A 13 -5.04 -3.17 19.46
C ASP A 13 -3.67 -3.26 18.78
N LYS A 14 -3.04 -4.44 18.84
CA LYS A 14 -1.75 -4.68 18.20
C LYS A 14 -1.83 -4.62 16.68
N LEU A 15 -2.91 -5.12 16.07
CA LEU A 15 -3.16 -4.95 14.63
C LEU A 15 -3.22 -3.47 14.26
N GLY A 16 -3.94 -2.66 15.03
CA GLY A 16 -4.02 -1.21 14.84
C GLY A 16 -2.64 -0.53 14.89
N GLN A 17 -1.85 -0.84 15.92
CA GLN A 17 -0.49 -0.30 16.08
C GLN A 17 0.44 -0.70 14.93
N ILE A 18 0.35 -1.95 14.45
CA ILE A 18 1.14 -2.42 13.31
C ILE A 18 0.73 -1.66 12.04
N ALA A 19 -0.57 -1.49 11.78
CA ALA A 19 -1.06 -0.77 10.62
C ALA A 19 -0.56 0.70 10.60
N GLU A 20 -0.64 1.40 11.73
CA GLU A 20 -0.08 2.75 11.88
C GLU A 20 1.43 2.79 11.65
N GLY A 21 2.16 1.78 12.16
CA GLY A 21 3.59 1.61 11.92
C GLY A 21 3.91 1.44 10.44
N LEU A 22 3.16 0.59 9.73
CA LEU A 22 3.33 0.36 8.30
C LEU A 22 3.06 1.61 7.46
N THR A 23 2.04 2.40 7.82
CA THR A 23 1.78 3.70 7.17
C THR A 23 2.98 4.65 7.28
N ARG A 24 3.61 4.70 8.46
CA ARG A 24 4.81 5.52 8.68
C ARG A 24 6.00 5.01 7.86
N CYS A 25 6.27 3.71 7.92
CA CYS A 25 7.37 3.08 7.17
C CYS A 25 7.23 3.23 5.65
N ALA A 26 6.00 3.21 5.12
CA ALA A 26 5.74 3.39 3.69
C ALA A 26 6.31 4.72 3.14
N GLY A 27 6.38 5.77 3.97
CA GLY A 27 6.98 7.06 3.62
C GLY A 27 8.51 7.11 3.68
N GLU A 28 9.16 6.10 4.25
CA GLU A 28 10.59 6.11 4.57
C GLU A 28 11.44 5.24 3.64
N PHE A 29 10.83 4.47 2.73
CA PHE A 29 11.58 3.60 1.82
C PHE A 29 12.44 4.42 0.83
N PRO A 30 13.78 4.34 0.92
CA PRO A 30 14.67 5.11 0.06
C PRO A 30 14.75 4.55 -1.36
N GLN A 31 14.32 3.30 -1.57
CA GLN A 31 14.35 2.61 -2.84
C GLN A 31 13.11 1.72 -3.05
N PRO A 32 12.54 1.67 -4.26
CA PRO A 32 11.36 0.86 -4.56
C PRO A 32 11.54 -0.65 -4.39
N LEU A 33 12.77 -1.18 -4.43
CA LEU A 33 13.01 -2.59 -4.15
C LEU A 33 12.68 -2.95 -2.68
N GLY A 34 12.86 -1.99 -1.77
CA GLY A 34 12.54 -2.16 -0.35
C GLY A 34 11.03 -2.32 -0.09
N SER A 35 10.18 -1.84 -1.00
CA SER A 35 8.73 -1.98 -0.85
C SER A 35 8.21 -3.39 -1.18
N LEU A 36 9.03 -4.29 -1.74
CA LEU A 36 8.61 -5.66 -2.02
C LEU A 36 8.22 -6.43 -0.75
N VAL A 37 8.99 -6.25 0.33
CA VAL A 37 8.69 -6.86 1.63
C VAL A 37 7.40 -6.30 2.21
N LEU A 38 7.17 -4.99 2.04
CA LEU A 38 5.93 -4.35 2.46
C LEU A 38 4.74 -4.88 1.65
N LEU A 39 4.88 -5.02 0.33
CA LEU A 39 3.83 -5.55 -0.54
C LEU A 39 3.49 -7.01 -0.17
N ASP A 40 4.48 -7.86 0.09
CA ASP A 40 4.25 -9.22 0.58
C ASP A 40 3.49 -9.25 1.92
N ALA A 41 3.92 -8.41 2.87
CA ALA A 41 3.27 -8.31 4.17
C ALA A 41 1.82 -7.83 4.07
N LEU A 42 1.57 -6.84 3.21
CA LEU A 42 0.22 -6.32 2.95
C LEU A 42 -0.66 -7.36 2.24
N THR A 43 -0.14 -8.10 1.26
CA THR A 43 -0.86 -9.20 0.60
C THR A 43 -1.28 -10.25 1.62
N HIS A 44 -0.35 -10.68 2.49
CA HIS A 44 -0.67 -11.66 3.53
C HIS A 44 -1.72 -11.13 4.52
N ALA A 45 -1.58 -9.87 4.96
CA ALA A 45 -2.56 -9.24 5.84
C ALA A 45 -3.96 -9.16 5.21
N GLN A 46 -4.06 -8.86 3.91
CA GLN A 46 -5.35 -8.84 3.21
C GLN A 46 -6.00 -10.22 3.15
N HIS A 47 -5.24 -11.30 2.91
CA HIS A 47 -5.80 -12.66 2.98
C HIS A 47 -6.32 -13.00 4.38
N SER A 48 -5.55 -12.70 5.43
CA SER A 48 -6.01 -12.94 6.81
C SER A 48 -7.25 -12.11 7.16
N LEU A 49 -7.32 -10.86 6.71
CA LEU A 49 -8.52 -10.03 6.91
C LEU A 49 -9.72 -10.58 6.15
N ALA A 50 -9.54 -11.10 4.94
CA ALA A 50 -10.61 -11.74 4.18
C ALA A 50 -11.21 -12.93 4.95
N GLU A 51 -10.38 -13.79 5.54
CA GLU A 51 -10.81 -14.92 6.37
C GLU A 51 -11.59 -14.45 7.60
N VAL A 52 -11.09 -13.44 8.32
CA VAL A 52 -11.78 -12.85 9.49
C VAL A 52 -13.14 -12.28 9.10
N TYR A 53 -13.23 -11.53 8.00
CA TYR A 53 -14.52 -10.98 7.54
C TYR A 53 -15.50 -12.08 7.11
N ALA A 54 -15.02 -13.16 6.49
CA ALA A 54 -15.84 -14.30 6.13
C ALA A 54 -16.37 -15.04 7.36
N GLU A 55 -15.53 -15.24 8.38
CA GLU A 55 -15.93 -15.88 9.65
C GLU A 55 -16.99 -15.05 10.37
N LEU A 56 -16.78 -13.73 10.48
CA LEU A 56 -17.77 -12.82 11.07
C LEU A 56 -19.09 -12.81 10.29
N ALA A 57 -19.04 -12.88 8.95
CA ALA A 57 -20.25 -13.01 8.14
C ALA A 57 -21.00 -14.31 8.45
N GLY A 58 -20.29 -15.43 8.61
CA GLY A 58 -20.88 -16.72 9.00
C GLY A 58 -21.52 -16.69 10.39
N TRP A 59 -20.94 -15.96 11.35
CA TRP A 59 -21.58 -15.75 12.65
C TRP A 59 -22.90 -14.98 12.53
N HIS A 60 -22.96 -13.96 11.67
CA HIS A 60 -24.21 -13.21 11.45
C HIS A 60 -25.27 -14.04 10.71
N GLU A 61 -24.87 -14.93 9.80
CA GLU A 61 -25.77 -15.87 9.12
C GLU A 61 -26.40 -16.85 10.12
N THR A 62 -25.56 -17.52 10.91
CA THR A 62 -26.02 -18.48 11.94
C THR A 62 -26.86 -17.82 13.04
N ALA A 63 -26.55 -16.58 13.42
CA ALA A 63 -27.37 -15.80 14.37
C ALA A 63 -28.73 -15.38 13.78
N ALA A 64 -28.83 -15.16 12.47
CA ALA A 64 -30.10 -14.88 11.80
C ALA A 64 -30.98 -16.15 11.69
N GLU A 65 -30.36 -17.32 11.46
CA GLU A 65 -31.05 -18.62 11.42
C GLU A 65 -31.47 -19.10 12.84
N GLY A 66 -30.70 -18.74 13.87
CA GLY A 66 -30.93 -19.07 15.27
C GLY A 66 -31.50 -17.93 16.10
N THR A 67 -32.81 -17.69 16.01
CA THR A 67 -33.66 -16.84 16.88
C THR A 67 -33.07 -16.47 18.26
N HIS A 68 -32.33 -15.35 18.35
CA HIS A 68 -31.97 -14.70 19.62
C HIS A 68 -31.96 -13.17 19.50
N TYR A 69 -33.05 -12.57 19.02
CA TYR A 69 -33.35 -11.16 19.31
C TYR A 69 -34.87 -10.95 19.29
N GLN A 70 -35.50 -11.04 20.46
CA GLN A 70 -36.85 -10.51 20.66
C GLN A 70 -36.69 -9.00 20.94
N ALA A 71 -36.35 -8.23 19.91
CA ALA A 71 -36.47 -6.78 19.97
C ALA A 71 -37.85 -6.39 19.44
N ASP A 72 -38.56 -5.57 20.20
CA ASP A 72 -39.92 -5.06 19.97
C ASP A 72 -40.01 -4.10 18.75
N SER A 73 -39.05 -4.15 17.84
CA SER A 73 -38.96 -3.30 16.66
C SER A 73 -38.69 -4.16 15.42
N ALA A 74 -39.59 -4.06 14.44
CA ALA A 74 -39.60 -4.76 13.17
C ALA A 74 -38.44 -4.39 12.21
N ASP A 75 -37.21 -4.30 12.71
CA ASP A 75 -36.02 -4.06 11.89
C ASP A 75 -35.11 -5.29 11.91
N PHE A 76 -35.56 -6.34 11.22
CA PHE A 76 -34.78 -7.54 10.94
C PHE A 76 -33.61 -7.29 9.96
N SER A 77 -33.38 -6.04 9.52
CA SER A 77 -32.38 -5.72 8.51
C SER A 77 -30.95 -5.64 9.07
N GLY A 78 -30.76 -5.42 10.38
CA GLY A 78 -29.44 -5.20 10.98
C GLY A 78 -28.44 -6.34 10.76
N PRO A 79 -28.74 -7.58 11.21
CA PRO A 79 -27.85 -8.74 11.02
C PRO A 79 -27.59 -9.05 9.54
N GLU A 80 -28.61 -8.97 8.70
CA GLU A 80 -28.49 -9.26 7.27
C GLU A 80 -27.65 -8.20 6.52
N ARG A 81 -27.79 -6.93 6.93
CA ARG A 81 -26.92 -5.85 6.44
C ARG A 81 -25.48 -6.02 6.90
N ALA A 82 -25.27 -6.43 8.16
CA ALA A 82 -23.93 -6.71 8.68
C ALA A 82 -23.27 -7.86 7.93
N ARG A 83 -23.98 -8.99 7.75
CA ARG A 83 -23.55 -10.13 6.93
C ARG A 83 -23.16 -9.70 5.52
N THR A 84 -24.06 -8.98 4.84
CA THR A 84 -23.83 -8.50 3.47
C THR A 84 -22.59 -7.60 3.38
N ALA A 85 -22.42 -6.68 4.33
CA ALA A 85 -21.27 -5.79 4.38
C ALA A 85 -19.95 -6.54 4.64
N LEU A 86 -19.96 -7.53 5.53
CA LEU A 86 -18.79 -8.36 5.83
C LEU A 86 -18.42 -9.29 4.67
N THR A 87 -19.40 -9.90 4.00
CA THR A 87 -19.16 -10.67 2.78
C THR A 87 -18.54 -9.79 1.68
N LEU A 88 -19.01 -8.54 1.54
CA LEU A 88 -18.41 -7.59 0.61
C LEU A 88 -16.98 -7.23 1.01
N ALA A 89 -16.72 -6.98 2.30
CA ALA A 89 -15.39 -6.67 2.82
C ALA A 89 -14.39 -7.82 2.58
N ALA A 90 -14.81 -9.08 2.78
CA ALA A 90 -14.00 -10.26 2.50
C ALA A 90 -13.55 -10.29 1.03
N ARG A 91 -14.49 -10.12 0.09
CA ARG A 91 -14.19 -10.08 -1.36
C ARG A 91 -13.27 -8.91 -1.74
N GLN A 92 -13.48 -7.75 -1.12
CA GLN A 92 -12.63 -6.58 -1.38
C GLN A 92 -11.20 -6.80 -0.86
N ALA A 93 -11.03 -7.48 0.27
CA ALA A 93 -9.73 -7.83 0.80
C ALA A 93 -9.00 -8.83 -0.12
N GLU A 94 -9.69 -9.86 -0.64
CA GLU A 94 -9.12 -10.78 -1.64
C GLU A 94 -8.68 -10.04 -2.91
N ALA A 95 -9.54 -9.18 -3.47
CA ALA A 95 -9.19 -8.40 -4.65
C ALA A 95 -8.02 -7.44 -4.41
N ALA A 96 -7.92 -6.88 -3.20
CA ALA A 96 -6.78 -6.07 -2.80
C ALA A 96 -5.49 -6.90 -2.74
N ALA A 97 -5.53 -8.12 -2.20
CA ALA A 97 -4.39 -9.03 -2.16
C ALA A 97 -3.88 -9.38 -3.56
N GLU A 98 -4.79 -9.69 -4.50
CA GLU A 98 -4.44 -9.94 -5.91
C GLU A 98 -3.75 -8.72 -6.54
N THR A 99 -4.33 -7.54 -6.36
CA THR A 99 -3.78 -6.29 -6.90
C THR A 99 -2.40 -5.97 -6.32
N LEU A 100 -2.18 -6.25 -5.03
CA LEU A 100 -0.88 -6.07 -4.38
C LEU A 100 0.17 -7.06 -4.92
N GLN A 101 -0.24 -8.30 -5.19
CA GLN A 101 0.63 -9.31 -5.80
C GLN A 101 1.04 -8.93 -7.23
N ASP A 102 0.13 -8.37 -8.01
CA ASP A 102 0.44 -7.83 -9.33
C ASP A 102 1.42 -6.67 -9.25
N ALA A 103 1.19 -5.73 -8.33
CA ALA A 103 2.10 -4.61 -8.08
C ALA A 103 3.50 -5.09 -7.68
N ARG A 104 3.56 -6.11 -6.82
CA ARG A 104 4.81 -6.75 -6.40
C ARG A 104 5.54 -7.38 -7.59
N THR A 105 4.82 -8.11 -8.44
CA THR A 105 5.38 -8.77 -9.62
C THR A 105 5.94 -7.75 -10.61
N ALA A 106 5.20 -6.67 -10.86
CA ALA A 106 5.65 -5.57 -11.71
C ALA A 106 6.89 -4.85 -11.14
N ASN A 107 6.91 -4.59 -9.84
CA ASN A 107 8.05 -3.97 -9.15
C ASN A 107 9.30 -4.85 -9.20
N ALA A 108 9.15 -6.17 -8.99
CA ALA A 108 10.24 -7.13 -9.07
C ALA A 108 10.82 -7.29 -10.48
N ALA A 109 10.01 -7.14 -11.53
CA ALA A 109 10.45 -7.19 -12.92
C ALA A 109 11.18 -5.90 -13.36
N THR A 110 11.08 -4.82 -12.59
CA THR A 110 11.66 -3.52 -12.94
C THR A 110 13.15 -3.51 -12.60
N LYS A 111 13.98 -3.14 -13.59
CA LYS A 111 15.41 -2.88 -13.34
C LYS A 111 15.58 -1.50 -12.72
N TRP A 112 15.73 -1.47 -11.40
CA TRP A 112 16.05 -0.27 -10.66
C TRP A 112 17.52 0.10 -10.87
N TYR A 113 17.78 1.31 -11.38
CA TYR A 113 19.14 1.85 -11.42
C TYR A 113 19.38 2.62 -10.13
N ASP A 114 20.25 2.09 -9.26
CA ASP A 114 20.57 2.66 -7.94
C ASP A 114 21.30 4.00 -7.98
N THR A 115 21.65 4.49 -9.17
CA THR A 115 22.45 5.70 -9.33
C THR A 115 21.72 6.65 -10.25
N VAL A 116 21.21 7.75 -9.69
CA VAL A 116 21.12 8.99 -10.45
C VAL A 116 22.55 9.30 -10.83
N GLN A 117 22.98 8.85 -12.02
CA GLN A 117 24.18 9.36 -12.65
C GLN A 117 24.00 10.87 -12.62
N GLN A 118 24.74 11.54 -11.74
CA GLN A 118 24.88 12.98 -11.81
C GLN A 118 25.35 13.21 -13.24
N GLN A 119 24.43 13.67 -14.10
CA GLN A 119 24.76 14.10 -15.42
C GLN A 119 25.59 15.35 -15.22
N THR A 120 26.88 15.17 -14.98
CA THR A 120 27.89 16.20 -15.11
C THR A 120 27.80 16.61 -16.56
N HIS A 121 26.97 17.61 -16.83
CA HIS A 121 27.03 18.40 -18.04
C HIS A 121 28.43 19.03 -18.04
N SER A 122 29.43 18.29 -18.51
CA SER A 122 30.65 18.84 -19.07
C SER A 122 30.30 19.46 -20.41
N ALA A 123 29.46 20.51 -20.35
CA ALA A 123 29.21 21.42 -21.45
C ALA A 123 30.52 22.17 -21.72
N THR A 124 31.27 21.65 -22.69
CA THR A 124 31.84 22.44 -23.78
C THR A 124 32.38 23.82 -23.38
N ARG A 125 33.56 23.84 -22.74
CA ARG A 125 34.52 24.95 -22.94
C ARG A 125 35.44 24.61 -24.13
N ARG A 126 34.85 24.51 -25.32
CA ARG A 126 35.55 24.50 -26.62
C ARG A 126 34.91 25.56 -27.51
N ASN A 127 35.32 26.83 -27.33
CA ASN A 127 35.43 27.89 -28.34
C ASN A 127 35.31 29.27 -27.69
N THR A 128 36.45 29.92 -27.45
CA THR A 128 36.64 31.38 -27.64
C THR A 128 38.14 31.69 -27.56
N ALA A 129 38.96 31.13 -28.46
CA ALA A 129 40.35 31.54 -28.63
C ALA A 129 40.84 31.21 -30.04
N SER A 130 40.09 31.60 -31.06
CA SER A 130 40.58 31.53 -32.45
C SER A 130 39.78 32.46 -33.38
N THR A 131 39.67 33.74 -33.01
CA THR A 131 39.22 34.80 -33.95
C THR A 131 39.76 36.18 -33.55
N SER A 132 41.05 36.28 -33.23
CA SER A 132 41.75 37.58 -33.06
C SER A 132 42.93 37.76 -34.02
N GLN A 133 43.07 36.90 -35.03
CA GLN A 133 43.93 37.16 -36.17
C GLN A 133 43.03 37.51 -37.36
N VAL A 134 43.38 38.59 -38.05
CA VAL A 134 42.71 39.13 -39.26
C VAL A 134 41.57 40.12 -38.98
N ARG A 135 41.90 41.28 -38.39
CA ARG A 135 41.39 42.61 -38.82
C ARG A 135 42.10 43.73 -38.06
N GLY A 136 43.34 44.01 -38.48
CA GLY A 136 44.16 45.08 -37.92
C GLY A 136 45.25 45.55 -38.89
N ARG A 137 44.93 45.60 -40.18
CA ARG A 137 45.74 46.26 -41.20
C ARG A 137 44.79 46.94 -42.16
N LEU A 138 44.47 48.22 -41.89
CA LEU A 138 44.05 49.24 -42.88
C LEU A 138 43.67 50.55 -42.17
N ARG A 139 44.68 51.42 -41.99
CA ARG A 139 44.70 52.90 -42.13
C ARG A 139 46.00 53.40 -41.43
N ALA A 140 47.05 53.79 -42.16
CA ALA A 140 47.23 55.06 -42.92
C ALA A 140 47.23 56.25 -41.93
N VAL A 141 48.21 57.16 -41.85
CA VAL A 141 49.34 57.61 -42.68
C VAL A 141 50.31 58.31 -41.74
#